data_AF-A0A962JLI5-F1
#
_entry.id   AF-A0A962JLI5-F1
#
_cell.length_a   1.000
_cell.length_b   1.000
_cell.length_c   1.000
_cell.angle_alpha   90.00
_cell.angle_beta   90.00
_cell.angle_gamma   90.00
#
_symmetry.space_group_name_H-M   'P 1'
#
loop_
_entity.id
_entity.type
_entity.pdbx_description
1 polymer ?
#
loop_
_entity_poly.entity_id
_entity_poly.type
_entity_poly.pdbx_seq_one_letter_code
_entity_poly.pdbx_strand_id
1 'polypeptide(L)'
;SEHQAQEIAGASAAVNEMAVSIDQVSANAAESAVVADRSVAIAHKGADVVQRSIEGMDTIREQIQETSKRIKRLGESSQEIGDIVSLINDIADQTNILALNAAIQASMAGEAGRGFAVVADEVQRLAERSASATKQIEQLVKTIQSDTNEAVISMEQTTSEVVRGARLAQDAGVALEEIQTVSRNLADLIQNISNAARQQAASAGHISNTMNVIQEITTQTTAGTIATARSIGNLAEMAAELRLSVSGFKLPDYA
;
A
#
# COMPACT_ATOMS: atom_id res chain seq x y z
N SER A 1 -59.66 -22.51 -13.61
CA SER A 1 -58.75 -22.77 -14.73
C SER A 1 -58.02 -21.52 -15.20
N GLU A 2 -58.71 -20.43 -15.58
CA GLU A 2 -58.03 -19.19 -16.01
C GLU A 2 -57.10 -18.61 -14.95
N HIS A 3 -57.54 -18.54 -13.69
CA HIS A 3 -56.70 -18.09 -12.59
C HIS A 3 -55.45 -18.96 -12.39
N GLN A 4 -55.54 -20.28 -12.54
CA GLN A 4 -54.37 -21.16 -12.41
C GLN A 4 -53.36 -20.94 -13.56
N ALA A 5 -53.85 -20.80 -14.79
CA ALA A 5 -52.98 -20.50 -15.94
C ALA A 5 -52.28 -19.15 -15.78
N GLN A 6 -52.97 -18.15 -15.23
CA GLN A 6 -52.39 -16.83 -14.96
C GLN A 6 -51.31 -16.87 -13.87
N GLU A 7 -51.53 -17.62 -12.78
CA GLU A 7 -50.51 -17.84 -11.75
C GLU A 7 -49.27 -18.58 -12.28
N ILE A 8 -49.46 -19.60 -13.12
CA ILE A 8 -48.36 -20.34 -13.74
C ILE A 8 -47.55 -19.46 -14.70
N ALA A 9 -48.24 -18.62 -15.49
CA ALA A 9 -47.59 -17.65 -16.37
C ALA A 9 -46.78 -16.61 -15.56
N GLY A 10 -47.34 -16.11 -14.46
CA GLY A 10 -46.64 -15.21 -13.54
C GLY A 10 -45.41 -15.85 -12.91
N ALA A 11 -45.53 -17.08 -12.40
CA ALA A 11 -44.41 -17.84 -11.85
C ALA A 11 -43.31 -18.11 -12.90
N SER A 12 -43.69 -18.48 -14.12
CA SER A 12 -42.76 -18.70 -15.23
C SER A 12 -41.99 -17.43 -15.60
N ALA A 13 -42.68 -16.28 -15.63
CA ALA A 13 -42.05 -15.00 -15.89
C ALA A 13 -41.03 -14.62 -14.80
N ALA A 14 -41.39 -14.79 -13.52
CA ALA A 14 -40.49 -14.53 -12.40
C ALA A 14 -39.26 -15.45 -12.40
N VAL A 15 -39.41 -16.72 -12.80
CA VAL A 15 -38.29 -17.67 -12.93
C VAL A 15 -37.37 -17.27 -14.09
N ASN A 16 -37.92 -16.77 -15.20
CA ASN A 16 -37.12 -16.28 -16.31
C ASN A 16 -36.32 -15.02 -15.93
N GLU A 17 -36.95 -14.08 -15.21
CA GLU A 17 -36.26 -12.91 -14.68
C GLU A 17 -35.15 -13.30 -13.68
N MET A 18 -35.41 -14.30 -12.83
CA MET A 18 -34.40 -14.87 -11.94
C MET A 18 -33.21 -15.45 -12.71
N ALA A 19 -33.44 -16.19 -13.80
CA ALA A 19 -32.37 -16.74 -14.62
C ALA A 19 -31.47 -15.63 -15.22
N VAL A 20 -32.07 -14.56 -15.74
CA VAL A 20 -31.32 -13.39 -16.25
C VAL A 20 -30.50 -12.73 -15.14
N SER A 21 -31.08 -12.57 -13.96
CA SER A 21 -30.38 -12.00 -12.80
C SER A 21 -29.19 -12.86 -12.37
N ILE A 22 -29.35 -14.18 -12.38
CA ILE A 22 -28.29 -15.13 -12.03
C ILE A 22 -27.13 -15.07 -13.04
N ASP A 23 -27.42 -14.99 -14.33
CA ASP A 23 -26.39 -14.83 -15.37
C ASP A 23 -25.61 -13.52 -15.17
N GLN A 24 -26.29 -12.44 -14.81
CA GLN A 24 -25.64 -11.17 -14.48
C GLN A 24 -24.74 -11.29 -13.24
N VAL A 25 -25.21 -11.96 -12.18
CA VAL A 25 -24.39 -12.22 -10.98
C VAL A 25 -23.15 -13.04 -11.33
N SER A 26 -23.28 -14.07 -12.17
CA SER A 26 -22.16 -14.88 -12.63
C SER A 26 -21.15 -14.07 -13.45
N ALA A 27 -21.61 -13.20 -14.34
CA ALA A 27 -20.75 -12.30 -15.11
C ALA A 27 -20.01 -11.31 -14.21
N ASN A 28 -20.71 -10.67 -13.27
CA ASN A 28 -20.12 -9.74 -12.31
C ASN A 28 -19.10 -10.43 -11.40
N ALA A 29 -19.36 -11.67 -10.99
CA ALA A 29 -18.42 -12.49 -10.23
C ALA A 29 -17.15 -12.75 -11.06
N ALA A 30 -17.28 -13.17 -12.32
CA ALA A 30 -16.12 -13.40 -13.18
C ALA A 30 -15.25 -12.14 -13.36
N GLU A 31 -15.87 -10.98 -13.57
CA GLU A 31 -15.14 -9.70 -13.65
C GLU A 31 -14.46 -9.36 -12.33
N SER A 32 -15.14 -9.54 -11.20
CA SER A 32 -14.59 -9.29 -9.87
C SER A 32 -13.38 -10.17 -9.57
N ALA A 33 -13.37 -11.43 -10.05
CA ALA A 33 -12.23 -12.34 -9.90
C ALA A 33 -10.99 -11.80 -10.63
N VAL A 34 -11.16 -11.26 -11.84
CA VAL A 34 -10.08 -10.63 -12.61
C VAL A 34 -9.53 -9.41 -11.87
N VAL A 35 -10.39 -8.60 -11.27
CA VAL A 35 -9.97 -7.45 -10.46
C VAL A 35 -9.20 -7.90 -9.20
N ALA A 36 -9.65 -8.97 -8.55
CA ALA A 36 -8.99 -9.55 -7.38
C ALA A 36 -7.56 -10.04 -7.71
N ASP A 37 -7.41 -10.78 -8.81
CA ASP A 37 -6.12 -11.28 -9.27
C ASP A 37 -5.17 -10.13 -9.66
N ARG A 38 -5.71 -9.11 -10.33
CA ARG A 38 -4.96 -7.89 -10.63
C ARG A 38 -4.50 -7.17 -9.36
N SER A 39 -5.34 -7.11 -8.32
CA SER A 39 -4.97 -6.53 -7.01
C SER A 39 -3.83 -7.30 -6.35
N VAL A 40 -3.84 -8.64 -6.41
CA VAL A 40 -2.71 -9.48 -5.94
C VAL A 40 -1.43 -9.12 -6.68
N ALA A 41 -1.46 -9.02 -8.01
CA ALA A 41 -0.28 -8.67 -8.81
C ALA A 41 0.25 -7.26 -8.50
N ILE A 42 -0.63 -6.29 -8.29
CA ILE A 42 -0.24 -4.92 -7.92
C ILE A 42 0.36 -4.89 -6.51
N ALA A 43 -0.24 -5.60 -5.55
CA ALA A 43 0.27 -5.67 -4.19
C ALA A 43 1.66 -6.30 -4.14
N HIS A 44 1.87 -7.41 -4.87
CA HIS A 44 3.18 -8.06 -4.99
C HIS A 44 4.24 -7.11 -5.58
N LYS A 45 3.93 -6.46 -6.71
CA LYS A 45 4.85 -5.48 -7.31
C LYS A 45 5.14 -4.31 -6.35
N GLY A 46 4.14 -3.87 -5.59
CA GLY A 46 4.31 -2.88 -4.54
C GLY A 46 5.30 -3.36 -3.47
N ALA A 47 5.15 -4.60 -3.01
CA ALA A 47 6.02 -5.19 -1.99
C ALA A 47 7.47 -5.26 -2.50
N ASP A 48 7.69 -5.63 -3.76
CA ASP A 48 9.02 -5.63 -4.38
C ASP A 48 9.64 -4.22 -4.47
N VAL A 49 8.83 -3.19 -4.69
CA VAL A 49 9.30 -1.78 -4.68
C VAL A 49 9.68 -1.36 -3.27
N VAL A 50 8.86 -1.69 -2.27
CA VAL A 50 9.12 -1.41 -0.86
C VAL A 50 10.40 -2.10 -0.40
N GLN A 51 10.58 -3.38 -0.74
CA GLN A 51 11.77 -4.15 -0.38
C GLN A 51 13.06 -3.50 -0.92
N ARG A 52 13.06 -3.10 -2.20
CA ARG A 52 14.18 -2.35 -2.79
C ARG A 52 14.40 -0.99 -2.12
N SER A 53 13.35 -0.34 -1.65
CA SER A 53 13.48 0.91 -0.89
C SER A 53 14.14 0.68 0.46
N ILE A 54 13.86 -0.44 1.14
CA ILE A 54 14.51 -0.81 2.41
C ILE A 54 16.00 -1.08 2.18
N GLU A 55 16.35 -1.84 1.13
CA GLU A 55 17.74 -2.08 0.72
C GLU A 55 18.48 -0.77 0.39
N GLY A 56 17.79 0.17 -0.27
CA GLY A 56 18.31 1.51 -0.52
C GLY A 56 18.60 2.29 0.77
N MET A 57 17.71 2.21 1.77
CA MET A 57 17.92 2.85 3.08
C MET A 57 19.11 2.23 3.83
N ASP A 58 19.28 0.91 3.75
CA ASP A 58 20.44 0.22 4.33
C ASP A 58 21.75 0.69 3.68
N THR A 59 21.76 0.83 2.35
CA THR A 59 22.92 1.36 1.60
C THR A 59 23.24 2.79 2.02
N ILE A 60 22.23 3.66 2.15
CA ILE A 60 22.41 5.04 2.61
C ILE A 60 22.98 5.05 4.04
N ARG A 61 22.48 4.18 4.93
CA ARG A 61 22.98 4.06 6.30
C ARG A 61 24.47 3.71 6.33
N GLU A 62 24.91 2.77 5.49
CA GLU A 62 26.32 2.39 5.39
C GLU A 62 27.19 3.55 4.90
N GLN A 63 26.73 4.29 3.87
CA GLN A 63 27.44 5.46 3.35
C GLN A 63 27.55 6.59 4.39
N ILE A 64 26.51 6.82 5.18
CA ILE A 64 26.54 7.80 6.29
C ILE A 64 27.56 7.38 7.34
N GLN A 65 27.63 6.10 7.71
CA GLN A 65 28.61 5.61 8.68
C GLN A 65 30.05 5.76 8.15
N GLU A 66 30.30 5.46 6.89
CA GLU A 66 31.61 5.65 6.28
C GLU A 66 32.00 7.13 6.24
N THR A 67 31.07 8.00 5.86
CA THR A 67 31.28 9.45 5.82
C THR A 67 31.54 10.00 7.21
N SER A 68 30.80 9.55 8.22
CA SER A 68 31.02 9.91 9.63
C SER A 68 32.43 9.54 10.11
N LYS A 69 32.94 8.35 9.73
CA LYS A 69 34.31 7.94 10.04
C LYS A 69 35.36 8.84 9.37
N ARG A 70 35.11 9.25 8.13
CA ARG A 70 36.00 10.17 7.40
C ARG A 70 36.03 11.57 8.05
N ILE A 71 34.87 12.09 8.45
CA ILE A 71 34.77 13.39 9.13
C ILE A 71 35.42 13.35 10.51
N LYS A 72 35.23 12.28 11.29
CA LYS A 72 35.90 12.12 12.59
C LYS A 72 37.43 12.16 12.46
N ARG A 73 37.98 11.43 11.48
CA ARG A 73 39.42 11.51 11.18
C ARG A 73 39.87 12.90 10.77
N LEU A 74 39.05 13.64 10.02
CA LEU A 74 39.35 15.03 9.67
C LEU A 74 39.40 15.91 10.91
N GLY A 75 38.46 15.74 11.85
CA GLY A 75 38.47 16.43 13.15
C GLY A 75 39.73 16.13 13.97
N GLU A 76 40.14 14.86 14.04
CA GLU A 76 41.40 14.44 14.69
C GLU A 76 42.62 15.11 14.02
N SER A 77 42.73 15.07 12.69
CA SER A 77 43.81 15.74 11.96
C SER A 77 43.81 17.26 12.14
N SER A 78 42.63 17.89 12.21
CA SER A 78 42.53 19.32 12.52
C SER A 78 42.97 19.65 13.95
N GLN A 79 42.74 18.76 14.91
CA GLN A 79 43.28 18.91 16.26
C GLN A 79 44.81 18.85 16.27
N GLU A 80 45.42 17.88 15.58
CA GLU A 80 46.88 17.79 15.45
C GLU A 80 47.48 19.05 14.79
N ILE A 81 46.83 19.59 13.76
CA ILE A 81 47.25 20.86 13.14
C ILE A 81 47.14 22.01 14.14
N GLY A 82 46.08 22.06 14.95
CA GLY A 82 45.91 23.07 16.00
C GLY A 82 47.06 23.06 17.01
N ASP A 83 47.47 21.87 17.45
CA ASP A 83 48.59 21.69 18.39
C ASP A 83 49.92 22.16 17.77
N ILE A 84 50.16 21.86 16.49
CA ILE A 84 51.34 22.33 15.74
C ILE A 84 51.33 23.85 15.60
N VAL A 85 50.19 24.45 15.26
CA VAL A 85 50.05 25.91 15.10
C VAL A 85 50.31 26.63 16.42
N SER A 86 49.83 26.08 17.54
CA SER A 86 50.14 26.59 18.88
C SER A 86 51.65 26.56 19.15
N LEU A 87 52.33 25.46 18.84
CA LEU A 87 53.78 25.35 19.00
C LEU A 87 54.55 26.36 18.12
N ILE A 88 54.12 26.58 16.88
CA ILE A 88 54.76 27.58 16.00
C ILE A 88 54.54 28.99 16.55
N ASN A 89 53.37 29.28 17.12
CA ASN A 89 53.12 30.57 17.77
C ASN A 89 54.07 30.77 18.96
N ASP A 90 54.26 29.75 19.81
CA ASP A 90 55.20 29.81 20.93
C ASP A 90 56.65 30.02 20.46
N ILE A 91 57.06 29.38 19.36
CA ILE A 91 58.38 29.59 18.74
C ILE A 91 58.52 31.01 18.20
N ALA A 92 57.48 31.55 17.56
CA ALA A 92 57.49 32.92 17.05
C ALA A 92 57.62 33.93 18.20
N ASP A 93 56.89 33.73 19.30
CA ASP A 93 56.98 34.57 20.50
C ASP A 93 58.38 34.48 21.16
N GLN A 94 58.97 33.29 21.27
CA GLN A 94 60.34 33.13 21.74
C GLN A 94 61.37 33.80 20.81
N THR A 95 61.19 33.68 19.50
CA THR A 95 62.07 34.30 18.49
C THR A 95 61.98 35.82 18.58
N ASN A 96 60.78 36.36 18.83
CA ASN A 96 60.56 37.79 19.04
C ASN A 96 61.32 38.29 20.28
N ILE A 97 61.26 37.55 21.40
CA ILE A 97 62.00 37.87 22.62
C ILE A 97 63.52 37.79 22.39
N LEU A 98 63.99 36.77 21.67
CA LEU A 98 65.40 36.61 21.32
C LEU A 98 65.92 37.77 20.44
N ALA A 99 65.13 38.17 19.44
CA ALA A 99 65.45 39.28 18.56
C ALA A 99 65.53 40.60 19.32
N LEU A 100 64.58 40.86 20.23
CA LEU A 100 64.60 42.04 21.10
C LEU A 100 65.86 42.09 21.98
N ASN A 101 66.23 40.96 22.60
CA ASN A 101 67.45 40.86 23.39
C ASN A 101 68.71 41.11 22.55
N ALA A 102 68.74 40.60 21.30
CA ALA A 102 69.83 40.85 20.37
C ALA A 102 69.91 42.32 19.95
N ALA A 103 68.77 42.98 19.71
CA ALA A 103 68.70 44.41 19.39
C ALA A 103 69.23 45.27 20.56
N ILE A 104 68.86 44.93 21.80
CA ILE A 104 69.38 45.61 23.00
C ILE A 104 70.91 45.46 23.10
N GLN A 105 71.44 44.24 22.94
CA GLN A 105 72.88 43.97 22.98
C GLN A 105 73.63 44.68 21.85
N ALA A 106 73.08 44.70 20.64
CA ALA A 106 73.64 45.42 19.51
C ALA A 106 73.71 46.94 19.75
N SER A 107 72.68 47.50 20.40
CA SER A 107 72.65 48.90 20.81
C SER A 107 73.72 49.23 21.87
N MET A 108 73.97 48.32 22.82
CA MET A 108 75.03 48.46 23.82
C MET A 108 76.45 48.40 23.22
N ALA A 109 76.64 47.69 22.10
CA ALA A 109 77.93 47.61 21.40
C ALA A 109 78.26 48.85 20.53
N GLY A 110 77.35 49.84 20.44
CA GLY A 110 77.58 51.10 19.72
C GLY A 110 77.81 50.91 18.21
N GLU A 111 78.80 51.61 17.64
CA GLU A 111 79.11 51.55 16.19
C GLU A 111 79.47 50.13 15.72
N ALA A 112 80.07 49.29 16.58
CA ALA A 112 80.42 47.91 16.22
C ALA A 112 79.18 46.98 16.12
N GLY A 113 78.08 47.33 16.79
CA GLY A 113 76.84 46.55 16.81
C GLY A 113 75.84 46.92 15.71
N ARG A 114 76.11 47.96 14.91
CA ARG A 114 75.15 48.54 13.97
C ARG A 114 74.62 47.53 12.93
N GLY A 115 75.48 46.66 12.42
CA GLY A 115 75.08 45.58 11.51
C GLY A 115 74.24 44.49 12.18
N PHE A 116 74.54 44.16 13.45
CA PHE A 116 73.75 43.21 14.25
C PHE A 116 72.37 43.78 14.61
N ALA A 117 72.26 45.08 14.87
CA ALA A 117 70.99 45.73 15.18
C ALA A 117 69.98 45.61 14.01
N VAL A 118 70.45 45.80 12.77
CA VAL A 118 69.59 45.66 11.57
C VAL A 118 69.09 44.21 11.40
N VAL A 119 69.95 43.23 11.66
CA VAL A 119 69.54 41.81 11.61
C VAL A 119 68.54 41.49 12.70
N ALA A 120 68.75 41.99 13.93
CA ALA A 120 67.83 41.78 15.04
C ALA A 120 66.43 42.37 14.75
N ASP A 121 66.34 43.58 14.20
CA ASP A 121 65.07 44.19 13.77
C ASP A 121 64.36 43.35 12.70
N GLU A 122 65.09 42.82 11.70
CA GLU A 122 64.47 42.01 10.64
C GLU A 122 63.98 40.65 11.19
N VAL A 123 64.72 40.03 12.12
CA VAL A 123 64.29 38.80 12.81
C VAL A 123 63.05 39.08 13.67
N GLN A 124 63.00 40.21 14.38
CA GLN A 124 61.84 40.62 15.16
C GLN A 124 60.60 40.77 14.26
N ARG A 125 60.76 41.49 13.15
CA ARG A 125 59.67 41.69 12.17
C ARG A 125 59.21 40.37 11.54
N LEU A 126 60.13 39.44 11.29
CA LEU A 126 59.79 38.10 10.79
C LEU A 126 59.01 37.29 11.84
N ALA A 127 59.41 37.36 13.11
CA ALA A 127 58.72 36.71 14.22
C ALA A 127 57.29 37.25 14.39
N GLU A 128 57.10 38.58 14.37
CA GLU A 128 55.77 39.21 14.43
C GLU A 128 54.87 38.80 13.25
N ARG A 129 55.44 38.75 12.03
CA ARG A 129 54.71 38.25 10.84
C ARG A 129 54.34 36.77 10.98
N SER A 130 55.24 35.95 11.52
CA SER A 130 54.97 34.54 11.77
C SER A 130 53.84 34.35 12.78
N ALA A 131 53.87 35.08 13.90
CA ALA A 131 52.83 35.06 14.94
C ALA A 131 51.45 35.52 14.42
N SER A 132 51.44 36.52 13.54
CA SER A 132 50.21 36.98 12.88
C SER A 132 49.64 35.90 11.93
N ALA A 133 50.50 35.25 11.15
CA ALA A 133 50.09 34.18 10.25
C ALA A 133 49.60 32.93 11.01
N THR A 134 50.27 32.52 12.10
CA THR A 134 49.81 31.40 12.93
C THR A 134 48.46 31.66 13.55
N LYS A 135 48.17 32.88 14.03
CA LYS A 135 46.83 33.24 14.54
C LYS A 135 45.73 33.12 13.49
N GLN A 136 46.01 33.50 12.24
CA GLN A 136 45.06 33.33 11.14
C GLN A 136 44.80 31.84 10.86
N ILE A 137 45.85 31.01 10.87
CA ILE A 137 45.73 29.56 10.70
C ILE A 137 44.96 28.94 11.88
N GLU A 138 45.23 29.36 13.11
CA GLU A 138 44.52 28.89 14.32
C GLU A 138 43.01 29.14 14.20
N GLN A 139 42.62 30.34 13.72
CA GLN A 139 41.22 30.66 13.49
C GLN A 139 40.58 29.76 12.42
N LEU A 140 41.30 29.50 11.32
CA LEU A 140 40.83 28.57 10.28
C LEU A 140 40.66 27.15 10.82
N VAL A 141 41.62 26.66 11.60
CA VAL A 141 41.57 25.34 12.22
C VAL A 141 40.38 25.22 13.17
N LYS A 142 40.12 26.24 14.00
CA LYS A 142 38.94 26.28 14.88
C LYS A 142 37.63 26.23 14.10
N THR A 143 37.53 26.93 12.98
CA THR A 143 36.37 26.84 12.09
C THR A 143 36.20 25.43 11.54
N ILE A 144 37.27 24.80 11.03
CA ILE A 144 37.22 23.41 10.52
C ILE A 144 36.79 22.44 11.63
N GLN A 145 37.30 22.59 12.85
CA GLN A 145 36.90 21.77 14.00
C GLN A 145 35.39 21.93 14.33
N SER A 146 34.88 23.16 14.28
CA SER A 146 33.45 23.43 14.48
C SER A 146 32.61 22.79 13.38
N ASP A 147 32.96 23.01 12.11
CA ASP A 147 32.23 22.49 10.95
C ASP A 147 32.24 20.96 10.90
N THR A 148 33.37 20.33 11.25
CA THR A 148 33.47 18.87 11.32
C THR A 148 32.60 18.30 12.44
N ASN A 149 32.57 18.93 13.62
CA ASN A 149 31.69 18.52 14.71
C ASN A 149 30.20 18.66 14.34
N GLU A 150 29.81 19.78 13.73
CA GLU A 150 28.45 19.99 13.23
C GLU A 150 28.06 18.95 12.18
N ALA A 151 28.98 18.63 11.26
CA ALA A 151 28.74 17.60 10.25
C ALA A 151 28.56 16.20 10.87
N VAL A 152 29.27 15.86 11.95
CA VAL A 152 29.04 14.60 12.70
C VAL A 152 27.65 14.56 13.31
N ILE A 153 27.22 15.64 13.97
CA ILE A 153 25.87 15.73 14.58
C ILE A 153 24.79 15.57 13.50
N SER A 154 24.96 16.23 12.36
CA SER A 154 24.05 16.12 11.21
C SER A 154 23.97 14.69 10.65
N MET A 155 25.11 13.98 10.60
CA MET A 155 25.15 12.58 10.18
C MET A 155 24.44 11.64 11.16
N GLU A 156 24.55 11.87 12.47
CA GLU A 156 23.82 11.11 13.50
C GLU A 156 22.31 11.31 13.37
N GLN A 157 21.86 12.56 13.18
CA GLN A 157 20.46 12.87 12.94
C GLN A 157 19.94 12.22 11.66
N THR A 158 20.71 12.30 10.58
CA THR A 158 20.37 11.65 9.30
C THR A 158 20.28 10.13 9.43
N THR A 159 21.16 9.52 10.25
CA THR A 159 21.09 8.08 10.55
C THR A 159 19.75 7.71 11.20
N SER A 160 19.28 8.51 12.17
CA SER A 160 17.98 8.31 12.81
C SER A 160 16.83 8.41 11.80
N GLU A 161 16.88 9.39 10.90
CA GLU A 161 15.85 9.57 9.87
C GLU A 161 15.83 8.43 8.86
N VAL A 162 16.98 7.90 8.46
CA VAL A 162 17.07 6.73 7.57
C VAL A 162 16.49 5.48 8.25
N VAL A 163 16.78 5.25 9.53
CA VAL A 163 16.19 4.14 10.30
C VAL A 163 14.68 4.29 10.41
N ARG A 164 14.17 5.50 10.66
CA ARG A 164 12.74 5.80 10.67
C ARG A 164 12.10 5.54 9.30
N GLY A 165 12.77 5.97 8.22
CA GLY A 165 12.34 5.73 6.84
C GLY A 165 12.27 4.24 6.50
N ALA A 166 13.27 3.45 6.89
CA ALA A 166 13.28 2.00 6.71
C ALA A 166 12.11 1.32 7.44
N ARG A 167 11.79 1.74 8.67
CA ARG A 167 10.63 1.22 9.41
C ARG A 167 9.30 1.55 8.72
N LEU A 168 9.12 2.78 8.27
CA LEU A 168 7.89 3.17 7.54
C LEU A 168 7.74 2.38 6.23
N ALA A 169 8.84 2.13 5.53
CA ALA A 169 8.83 1.25 4.36
C ALA A 169 8.44 -0.19 4.74
N GLN A 170 9.00 -0.74 5.82
CA GLN A 170 8.64 -2.06 6.34
C GLN A 170 7.13 -2.17 6.64
N ASP A 171 6.56 -1.18 7.32
CA ASP A 171 5.14 -1.13 7.66
C ASP A 171 4.26 -1.10 6.39
N ALA A 172 4.67 -0.35 5.36
CA ALA A 172 4.02 -0.36 4.06
C ALA A 172 4.11 -1.74 3.38
N GLY A 173 5.23 -2.45 3.54
CA GLY A 173 5.41 -3.81 3.05
C GLY A 173 4.43 -4.80 3.69
N VAL A 174 4.24 -4.72 5.01
CA VAL A 174 3.26 -5.54 5.75
C VAL A 174 1.84 -5.26 5.28
N ALA A 175 1.47 -3.99 5.08
CA ALA A 175 0.15 -3.62 4.57
C ALA A 175 -0.11 -4.19 3.15
N LEU A 176 0.91 -4.23 2.29
CA LEU A 176 0.79 -4.83 0.96
C LEU A 176 0.64 -6.36 1.02
N GLU A 177 1.30 -7.03 1.96
CA GLU A 177 1.12 -8.45 2.22
C GLU A 177 -0.29 -8.78 2.72
N GLU A 178 -0.86 -7.91 3.56
CA GLU A 178 -2.25 -8.01 4.00
C GLU A 178 -3.23 -7.85 2.82
N ILE A 179 -3.02 -6.84 1.96
CA ILE A 179 -3.81 -6.64 0.73
C ILE A 179 -3.74 -7.88 -0.17
N GLN A 180 -2.55 -8.47 -0.32
CA GLN A 180 -2.36 -9.69 -1.09
C GLN A 180 -3.21 -10.85 -0.54
N THR A 181 -3.20 -11.02 0.78
CA THR A 181 -3.97 -12.08 1.47
C THR A 181 -5.47 -11.86 1.34
N VAL A 182 -5.95 -10.63 1.58
CA VAL A 182 -7.36 -10.27 1.44
C VAL A 182 -7.84 -10.43 0.00
N SER A 183 -7.02 -10.06 -0.99
CA SER A 183 -7.36 -10.19 -2.40
C SER A 183 -7.46 -11.65 -2.85
N ARG A 184 -6.61 -12.54 -2.33
CA ARG A 184 -6.74 -14.00 -2.57
C ARG A 184 -8.02 -14.56 -1.97
N ASN A 185 -8.32 -14.23 -0.70
CA ASN A 185 -9.56 -14.66 -0.06
C ASN A 185 -10.80 -14.15 -0.82
N LEU A 186 -10.72 -12.93 -1.36
CA LEU A 186 -11.77 -12.34 -2.18
C LEU A 186 -11.96 -13.11 -3.49
N ALA A 187 -10.88 -13.53 -4.15
CA ALA A 187 -10.97 -14.40 -5.33
C ALA A 187 -11.66 -15.75 -5.02
N ASP A 188 -11.34 -16.38 -3.88
CA ASP A 188 -11.98 -17.63 -3.46
C ASP A 188 -13.48 -17.46 -3.18
N LEU A 189 -13.85 -16.36 -2.49
CA LEU A 189 -15.26 -16.02 -2.23
C LEU A 189 -16.03 -15.80 -3.54
N ILE A 190 -15.42 -15.12 -4.50
CA ILE A 190 -16.02 -14.88 -5.82
C ILE A 190 -16.19 -16.20 -6.59
N GLN A 191 -15.22 -17.10 -6.51
CA GLN A 191 -15.35 -18.43 -7.12
C GLN A 191 -16.53 -19.21 -6.52
N ASN A 192 -16.76 -19.10 -5.21
CA ASN A 192 -17.92 -19.68 -4.54
C ASN A 192 -19.23 -19.04 -4.99
N ILE A 193 -19.28 -17.70 -5.16
CA ILE A 193 -20.45 -17.00 -5.70
C ILE A 193 -20.75 -17.49 -7.12
N SER A 194 -19.73 -17.62 -7.97
CA SER A 194 -19.88 -18.11 -9.34
C SER A 194 -20.42 -19.55 -9.38
N ASN A 195 -19.94 -20.42 -8.47
CA ASN A 195 -20.47 -21.78 -8.32
C ASN A 195 -21.94 -21.78 -7.87
N ALA A 196 -22.28 -20.96 -6.87
CA ALA A 196 -23.64 -20.84 -6.35
C ALA A 196 -24.61 -20.29 -7.41
N ALA A 197 -24.18 -19.29 -8.18
CA ALA A 197 -24.94 -18.75 -9.31
C ALA A 197 -25.22 -19.84 -10.36
N ARG A 198 -24.22 -20.62 -10.77
CA ARG A 198 -24.43 -21.76 -11.70
C ARG A 198 -25.45 -22.76 -11.17
N GLN A 199 -25.42 -23.07 -9.88
CA GLN A 199 -26.38 -23.99 -9.26
C GLN A 199 -27.79 -23.39 -9.18
N GLN A 200 -27.92 -22.10 -8.91
CA GLN A 200 -29.20 -21.39 -8.96
C GLN A 200 -29.77 -21.35 -10.38
N ALA A 201 -28.94 -21.14 -11.40
CA ALA A 201 -29.38 -21.15 -12.81
C ALA A 201 -29.95 -22.52 -13.19
N ALA A 202 -29.26 -23.60 -12.82
CA ALA A 202 -29.77 -24.95 -13.03
C ALA A 202 -31.11 -25.18 -12.31
N SER A 203 -31.25 -24.70 -11.07
CA SER A 203 -32.48 -24.81 -10.30
C SER A 203 -33.63 -24.01 -10.92
N ALA A 204 -33.38 -22.79 -11.41
CA ALA A 204 -34.35 -22.00 -12.14
C ALA A 204 -34.82 -22.71 -13.43
N GLY A 205 -33.89 -23.34 -14.16
CA GLY A 205 -34.23 -24.19 -15.31
C GLY A 205 -35.15 -25.36 -14.95
N HIS A 206 -34.89 -26.04 -13.82
CA HIS A 206 -35.77 -27.10 -13.32
C HIS A 206 -37.16 -26.60 -12.92
N ILE A 207 -37.25 -25.44 -12.27
CA ILE A 207 -38.53 -24.82 -11.89
C ILE A 207 -39.31 -24.43 -13.15
N SER A 208 -38.65 -23.82 -14.13
CA SER A 208 -39.28 -23.45 -15.41
C SER A 208 -39.86 -24.68 -16.12
N ASN A 209 -39.10 -25.78 -16.19
CA ASN A 209 -39.61 -27.04 -16.74
C ASN A 209 -40.80 -27.58 -15.94
N THR A 210 -40.75 -27.49 -14.61
CA THR A 210 -41.85 -27.92 -13.74
C THR A 210 -43.11 -27.09 -13.97
N MET A 211 -42.99 -25.77 -14.18
CA MET A 211 -44.12 -24.89 -14.51
C MET A 211 -44.76 -25.25 -15.85
N ASN A 212 -43.96 -25.62 -16.86
CA ASN A 212 -44.47 -26.12 -18.13
C ASN A 212 -45.29 -27.42 -17.95
N VAL A 213 -44.81 -28.35 -17.13
CA VAL A 213 -45.54 -29.59 -16.81
C VAL A 213 -46.84 -29.30 -16.06
N ILE A 214 -46.83 -28.38 -15.09
CA ILE A 214 -48.04 -27.97 -14.36
C ILE A 214 -49.06 -27.30 -15.31
N GLN A 215 -48.59 -26.49 -16.27
CA GLN A 215 -49.45 -25.89 -17.29
C GLN A 215 -50.14 -26.96 -18.14
N GLU A 216 -49.41 -28.00 -18.54
CA GLU A 216 -49.95 -29.13 -19.30
C GLU A 216 -51.01 -29.89 -18.49
N ILE A 217 -50.70 -30.25 -17.24
CA ILE A 217 -51.62 -30.94 -16.32
C ILE A 217 -52.88 -30.09 -16.08
N THR A 218 -52.74 -28.77 -15.91
CA THR A 218 -53.87 -27.86 -15.71
C THR A 218 -54.78 -27.81 -16.94
N THR A 219 -54.19 -27.84 -18.14
CA THR A 219 -54.92 -27.90 -19.40
C THR A 219 -55.70 -29.21 -19.54
N GLN A 220 -55.05 -30.36 -19.27
CA GLN A 220 -55.67 -31.68 -19.28
C GLN A 220 -56.79 -31.80 -18.24
N THR A 221 -56.56 -31.29 -17.02
CA THR A 221 -57.55 -31.30 -15.93
C THR A 221 -58.77 -30.47 -16.29
N THR A 222 -58.57 -29.31 -16.92
CA THR A 222 -59.66 -28.46 -17.40
C THR A 222 -60.48 -29.19 -18.48
N ALA A 223 -59.81 -29.82 -19.45
CA ALA A 223 -60.48 -30.61 -20.47
C ALA A 223 -61.27 -31.79 -19.88
N GLY A 224 -60.69 -32.52 -18.92
CA GLY A 224 -61.35 -33.62 -18.21
C GLY A 224 -62.55 -33.16 -17.39
N THR A 225 -62.47 -31.99 -16.76
CA THR A 225 -63.59 -31.39 -16.00
C THR A 225 -64.74 -31.01 -16.94
N ILE A 226 -64.44 -30.42 -18.10
CA ILE A 226 -65.45 -30.10 -19.13
C ILE A 226 -66.12 -31.38 -19.65
N ALA A 227 -65.34 -32.43 -19.93
CA ALA A 227 -65.87 -33.73 -20.35
C ALA A 227 -66.79 -34.34 -19.28
N THR A 228 -66.37 -34.30 -18.02
CA THR A 228 -67.16 -34.80 -16.88
C THR A 228 -68.46 -34.02 -16.72
N ALA A 229 -68.43 -32.69 -16.80
CA ALA A 229 -69.63 -31.84 -16.76
C ALA A 229 -70.62 -32.19 -17.88
N ARG A 230 -70.11 -32.46 -19.10
CA ARG A 230 -70.93 -32.92 -20.23
C ARG A 230 -71.57 -34.27 -19.95
N SER A 231 -70.81 -35.24 -19.44
CA SER A 231 -71.34 -36.56 -19.08
C SER A 231 -72.41 -36.48 -17.99
N ILE A 232 -72.21 -35.62 -16.97
CA ILE A 232 -73.22 -35.36 -15.93
C ILE A 232 -74.47 -34.71 -16.53
N GLY A 233 -74.32 -33.76 -17.46
CA GLY A 233 -75.45 -33.16 -18.18
C GLY A 233 -76.27 -34.21 -18.94
N ASN A 234 -75.61 -35.07 -19.71
CA ASN A 234 -76.27 -36.17 -20.42
C ASN A 234 -76.97 -37.15 -19.46
N LEU A 235 -76.35 -37.48 -18.32
CA LEU A 235 -76.96 -38.32 -17.29
C LEU A 235 -78.22 -37.69 -16.69
N ALA A 236 -78.18 -36.38 -16.43
CA ALA A 236 -79.34 -35.64 -15.92
C ALA A 236 -80.50 -35.61 -16.93
N GLU A 237 -80.19 -35.46 -18.22
CA GLU A 237 -81.17 -35.54 -19.32
C GLU A 237 -81.81 -36.93 -19.40
N MET A 238 -81.01 -37.99 -19.45
CA MET A 238 -81.51 -39.37 -19.46
C MET A 238 -82.36 -39.68 -18.21
N ALA A 239 -81.96 -39.19 -17.03
CA ALA A 239 -82.75 -39.34 -15.81
C ALA A 239 -84.10 -38.59 -15.89
N ALA A 240 -84.13 -37.41 -16.51
CA ALA A 240 -85.36 -36.66 -16.74
C ALA A 240 -86.29 -37.36 -17.74
N GLU A 241 -85.74 -37.92 -18.83
CA GLU A 241 -86.48 -38.73 -19.80
C GLU A 241 -87.07 -40.00 -19.18
N LEU A 242 -86.30 -40.72 -18.37
CA LEU A 242 -86.79 -41.88 -17.61
C LEU A 242 -87.93 -41.47 -16.67
N ARG A 243 -87.80 -40.34 -15.96
CA ARG A 243 -88.86 -39.83 -15.09
C ARG A 243 -90.13 -39.49 -15.87
N LEU A 244 -90.00 -38.86 -17.05
CA LEU A 244 -91.13 -38.57 -17.94
C LEU A 244 -91.79 -39.86 -18.44
N SER A 245 -90.99 -40.84 -18.88
CA SER A 245 -91.48 -42.14 -19.32
C SER A 245 -92.27 -42.86 -18.24
N VAL A 246 -91.78 -42.85 -16.99
CA VAL A 246 -92.46 -43.46 -15.85
C VAL A 246 -93.69 -42.67 -15.40
N SER A 247 -93.73 -41.34 -15.60
CA SER A 247 -94.88 -40.50 -15.21
C SER A 247 -96.17 -40.78 -16.00
N GLY A 248 -96.07 -41.45 -17.16
CA GLY A 248 -97.22 -41.96 -17.91
C GLY A 248 -97.88 -43.19 -17.28
N PHE A 249 -97.17 -43.89 -16.38
CA PHE A 249 -97.69 -45.03 -15.62
C PHE A 249 -98.33 -44.58 -14.30
N LYS A 250 -99.25 -43.61 -14.36
CA LYS A 250 -100.13 -43.32 -13.23
C LYS A 250 -101.17 -44.43 -13.14
N LEU A 251 -101.29 -45.03 -11.95
CA LEU A 251 -102.43 -45.90 -11.64
C LEU A 251 -103.71 -45.04 -11.73
N PRO A 252 -104.80 -45.56 -12.32
CA PRO A 252 -106.07 -44.85 -12.36
C PRO A 252 -106.52 -44.55 -10.92
N ASP A 253 -106.93 -43.30 -10.66
CA ASP A 253 -107.56 -42.95 -9.39
C ASP A 253 -108.82 -43.81 -9.24
N TYR A 254 -108.80 -44.72 -8.26
CA TYR A 254 -109.99 -45.44 -7.85
C TYR A 254 -110.88 -44.48 -7.07
N ALA A 255 -111.96 -44.03 -7.73
CA ALA A 255 -113.22 -43.46 -7.24
C ALA A 255 -113.17 -42.40 -6.12
#